data_AF-A0A370CER8-F1
#
_entry.id   AF-A0A370CER8-F1
#
_cell.length_a   1.000
_cell.length_b   1.000
_cell.length_c   1.000
_cell.angle_alpha   90.00
_cell.angle_beta   90.00
_cell.angle_gamma   90.00
#
_symmetry.space_group_name_H-M   'P 1'
#
loop_
_entity.id
_entity.type
_entity.pdbx_description
1 polymer ?
#
loop_
_entity_poly.entity_id
_entity_poly.type
_entity_poly.pdbx_seq_one_letter_code
_entity_poly.pdbx_strand_id
1 'polypeptide(L)'
;MQRRYRKKRQPKSRQGTPESLHTEEKHSDCRSSLSSRETDGTSTSSPPKPAQAGSVPSRRFNPDELYPKHFTLSDIEVPAHNMVFLACPGSERKCPHCKRHTRHLGCIVIAIDGACRNNGRYGARASTGVYHGHDHPLNGSASLPPNLKQTSQVAELAACERALLGAYVMQKCWDGLSEMTGDGEERLHTVVIKSDSEYVVRGMTEWIFKWKANDWTTAKGLPVANQEHFKKIDSLVESLENEQVPVQFWQVPREFNQEADRLAASALDDD
;
A
#
# COMPACT_ATOMS: atom_id res chain seq x y z
N MET A 1 23.68 73.80 -13.77
CA MET A 1 22.40 73.91 -13.04
C MET A 1 21.84 72.52 -12.79
N GLN A 2 21.82 72.09 -11.53
CA GLN A 2 21.29 70.81 -11.08
C GLN A 2 19.75 70.82 -11.14
N ARG A 3 19.12 69.78 -11.69
CA ARG A 3 17.71 69.47 -11.43
C ARG A 3 17.60 68.09 -10.79
N ARG A 4 17.38 68.10 -9.47
CA ARG A 4 16.99 66.96 -8.64
C ARG A 4 15.59 66.50 -9.05
N TYR A 5 15.36 65.19 -9.20
CA TYR A 5 14.01 64.64 -9.20
C TYR A 5 13.86 63.51 -8.17
N ARG A 6 12.74 63.57 -7.46
CA ARG A 6 12.41 62.94 -6.17
C ARG A 6 12.12 61.44 -6.26
N LYS A 7 12.55 60.70 -5.22
CA LYS A 7 12.08 59.35 -4.84
C LYS A 7 10.55 59.35 -4.66
N LYS A 8 9.84 58.44 -5.32
CA LYS A 8 8.42 58.10 -5.02
C LYS A 8 8.38 57.01 -3.94
N ARG A 9 7.56 57.25 -2.91
CA ARG A 9 7.27 56.36 -1.78
C ARG A 9 6.24 55.29 -2.19
N GLN A 10 6.42 54.07 -1.69
CA GLN A 10 5.45 52.97 -1.75
C GLN A 10 4.24 53.24 -0.83
N PRO A 11 3.02 52.79 -1.18
CA PRO A 11 1.88 52.82 -0.28
C PRO A 11 1.84 51.56 0.60
N LYS A 12 1.65 51.78 1.91
CA LYS A 12 1.33 50.74 2.91
C LYS A 12 -0.13 50.30 2.73
N SER A 13 -0.39 49.03 2.46
CA SER A 13 -1.72 48.43 2.57
C SER A 13 -1.93 47.86 3.97
N ARG A 14 -3.14 48.10 4.49
CA ARG A 14 -3.60 47.81 5.85
C ARG A 14 -3.81 46.31 6.06
N GLN A 15 -3.41 45.84 7.23
CA GLN A 15 -3.82 44.57 7.82
C GLN A 15 -5.35 44.58 8.02
N GLY A 16 -6.02 43.65 7.35
CA GLY A 16 -7.38 43.23 7.65
C GLY A 16 -7.32 41.78 8.12
N THR A 17 -7.72 41.55 9.36
CA THR A 17 -7.97 40.23 9.93
C THR A 17 -9.23 39.62 9.31
N PRO A 18 -9.20 38.35 8.87
CA PRO A 18 -10.38 37.51 8.88
C PRO A 18 -10.28 36.53 10.05
N GLU A 19 -11.32 36.53 10.87
CA GLU A 19 -11.60 35.51 11.88
C GLU A 19 -11.47 34.10 11.29
N SER A 20 -10.54 33.32 11.81
CA SER A 20 -10.45 31.89 11.55
C SER A 20 -11.50 31.17 12.41
N LEU A 21 -12.64 30.85 11.81
CA LEU A 21 -13.49 29.76 12.31
C LEU A 21 -12.85 28.44 11.86
N HIS A 22 -11.77 28.05 12.54
CA HIS A 22 -11.31 26.66 12.54
C HIS A 22 -12.28 25.88 13.43
N THR A 23 -13.23 25.18 12.81
CA THR A 23 -13.81 24.00 13.45
C THR A 23 -12.79 22.88 13.26
N GLU A 24 -11.85 22.78 14.20
CA GLU A 24 -11.10 21.55 14.45
C GLU A 24 -12.11 20.49 14.90
N GLU A 25 -12.66 19.71 13.98
CA GLU A 25 -13.17 18.40 14.34
C GLU A 25 -11.96 17.48 14.57
N LYS A 26 -11.43 17.51 15.79
CA LYS A 26 -10.61 16.42 16.33
C LYS A 26 -11.50 15.19 16.42
N HIS A 27 -11.55 14.41 15.34
CA HIS A 27 -12.17 13.09 15.38
C HIS A 27 -11.22 12.16 16.12
N SER A 28 -11.65 11.83 17.34
CA SER A 28 -11.09 10.84 18.24
C SER A 28 -10.72 9.55 17.52
N ASP A 29 -9.53 9.03 17.84
CA ASP A 29 -9.03 7.72 17.45
C ASP A 29 -10.14 6.69 17.25
N CYS A 30 -10.37 6.27 16.01
CA CYS A 30 -11.05 5.00 15.75
C CYS A 30 -10.08 3.87 16.10
N ARG A 31 -9.79 3.73 17.40
CA ARG A 31 -9.04 2.61 17.98
C ARG A 31 -9.76 1.33 17.58
N SER A 32 -9.10 0.48 16.81
CA SER A 32 -9.48 -0.90 16.62
C SER A 32 -9.57 -1.57 17.99
N SER A 33 -10.80 -1.73 18.46
CA SER A 33 -11.12 -2.20 19.79
C SER A 33 -10.81 -3.69 19.92
N LEU A 34 -9.72 -4.01 20.62
CA LEU A 34 -9.59 -5.24 21.40
C LEU A 34 -9.55 -4.84 22.88
N SER A 35 -10.72 -4.76 23.50
CA SER A 35 -10.86 -4.58 24.95
C SER A 35 -11.48 -5.84 25.54
N SER A 36 -10.65 -6.58 26.29
CA SER A 36 -11.06 -7.69 27.13
C SER A 36 -11.72 -7.14 28.38
N ARG A 37 -13.00 -7.48 28.59
CA ARG A 37 -13.69 -7.25 29.86
C ARG A 37 -13.26 -8.32 30.87
N GLU A 38 -12.72 -7.87 32.00
CA GLU A 38 -12.53 -8.72 33.18
C GLU A 38 -13.87 -8.89 33.91
N THR A 39 -14.22 -10.14 34.22
CA THR A 39 -15.20 -10.47 35.25
C THR A 39 -14.61 -11.56 36.13
N ASP A 40 -14.47 -11.26 37.42
CA ASP A 40 -14.11 -12.20 38.48
C ASP A 40 -15.18 -13.28 38.67
N GLY A 41 -14.75 -14.51 38.94
CA GLY A 41 -15.67 -15.61 39.29
C GLY A 41 -15.06 -17.01 39.28
N THR A 42 -14.33 -17.34 40.35
CA THR A 42 -14.21 -18.64 41.04
C THR A 42 -13.77 -19.91 40.27
N SER A 43 -12.60 -20.37 40.72
CA SER A 43 -11.89 -21.66 40.56
C SER A 43 -12.71 -22.95 40.39
N THR A 44 -12.32 -23.79 39.43
CA THR A 44 -12.01 -25.23 39.61
C THR A 44 -11.06 -25.71 38.48
N SER A 45 -10.10 -26.55 38.85
CA SER A 45 -8.93 -26.92 38.05
C SER A 45 -9.18 -28.00 37.00
N SER A 46 -8.58 -27.84 35.82
CA SER A 46 -8.39 -28.88 34.80
C SER A 46 -7.07 -28.63 34.05
N PRO A 47 -6.39 -29.69 33.57
CA PRO A 47 -5.03 -29.59 33.04
C PRO A 47 -4.96 -28.72 31.78
N PRO A 48 -3.84 -28.00 31.55
CA PRO A 48 -3.75 -27.03 30.46
C PRO A 48 -3.86 -27.74 29.10
N LYS A 49 -4.88 -27.36 28.33
CA LYS A 49 -4.93 -27.61 26.87
C LYS A 49 -3.70 -26.99 26.22
N PRO A 50 -3.13 -27.61 25.17
CA PRO A 50 -2.06 -26.98 24.42
C PRO A 50 -2.54 -25.61 23.94
N ALA A 51 -1.70 -24.59 24.17
CA ALA A 51 -1.94 -23.22 23.78
C ALA A 51 -2.42 -23.19 22.32
N GLN A 52 -3.60 -22.63 22.09
CA GLN A 52 -4.04 -22.31 20.73
C GLN A 52 -2.96 -21.43 20.12
N ALA A 53 -2.38 -21.91 19.01
CA ALA A 53 -1.46 -21.14 18.20
C ALA A 53 -2.09 -19.75 17.98
N GLY A 54 -1.41 -18.70 18.44
CA GLY A 54 -1.84 -17.34 18.20
C GLY A 54 -2.15 -17.19 16.73
N SER A 55 -3.35 -16.72 16.41
CA SER A 55 -3.78 -16.40 15.04
C SER A 55 -2.71 -15.52 14.41
N VAL A 56 -1.90 -16.09 13.51
CA VAL A 56 -0.97 -15.30 12.69
C VAL A 56 -1.85 -14.27 11.97
N PRO A 57 -1.61 -12.96 12.15
CA PRO A 57 -2.38 -11.95 11.44
C PRO A 57 -2.28 -12.26 9.95
N SER A 58 -3.43 -12.52 9.32
CA SER A 58 -3.46 -12.78 7.89
C SER A 58 -2.92 -11.55 7.17
N ARG A 59 -1.91 -11.73 6.32
CA ARG A 59 -1.43 -10.68 5.41
C ARG A 59 -2.49 -10.33 4.34
N ARG A 60 -3.68 -10.93 4.36
CA ARG A 60 -4.76 -10.62 3.42
C ARG A 60 -5.46 -9.33 3.83
N PHE A 61 -5.56 -8.39 2.91
CA PHE A 61 -6.54 -7.30 3.02
C PHE A 61 -7.88 -7.80 2.51
N ASN A 62 -8.90 -7.82 3.38
CA ASN A 62 -10.25 -8.23 3.03
C ASN A 62 -11.24 -7.07 3.20
N PRO A 63 -11.56 -6.33 2.12
CA PRO A 63 -12.56 -5.28 2.15
C PRO A 63 -13.91 -5.67 2.77
N ASP A 64 -14.38 -6.89 2.49
CA ASP A 64 -15.71 -7.34 2.89
C ASP A 64 -15.83 -7.51 4.42
N GLU A 65 -14.70 -7.69 5.12
CA GLU A 65 -14.64 -7.76 6.57
C GLU A 65 -14.42 -6.39 7.21
N LEU A 66 -13.78 -5.46 6.49
CA LEU A 66 -13.31 -4.19 7.04
C LEU A 66 -14.27 -3.02 6.75
N TYR A 67 -14.96 -3.04 5.61
CA TYR A 67 -15.76 -1.91 5.14
C TYR A 67 -17.26 -2.23 5.17
N PRO A 68 -18.10 -1.21 5.44
CA PRO A 68 -19.54 -1.35 5.29
C PRO A 68 -19.94 -1.73 3.86
N LYS A 69 -21.03 -2.50 3.71
CA LYS A 69 -21.54 -3.00 2.42
C LYS A 69 -21.84 -1.94 1.34
N HIS A 70 -21.91 -0.66 1.71
CA HIS A 70 -22.17 0.43 0.77
C HIS A 70 -20.89 0.95 0.10
N PHE A 71 -19.71 0.57 0.57
CA PHE A 71 -18.45 0.88 -0.10
C PHE A 71 -18.29 0.00 -1.34
N THR A 72 -17.97 0.63 -2.46
CA THR A 72 -17.42 -0.06 -3.63
C THR A 72 -15.90 -0.20 -3.49
N LEU A 73 -15.26 -1.05 -4.31
CA LEU A 73 -13.78 -1.14 -4.33
C LEU A 73 -13.13 0.22 -4.63
N SER A 74 -13.73 1.01 -5.51
CA SER A 74 -13.26 2.36 -5.82
C SER A 74 -13.44 3.35 -4.66
N ASP A 75 -14.33 3.07 -3.70
CA ASP A 75 -14.53 3.93 -2.53
C ASP A 75 -13.45 3.72 -1.46
N ILE A 76 -12.80 2.56 -1.47
CA ILE A 76 -11.73 2.19 -0.54
C ILE A 76 -10.44 2.93 -0.87
N GLU A 77 -10.21 3.24 -2.15
CA GLU A 77 -9.04 3.96 -2.62
C GLU A 77 -9.34 5.47 -2.67
N VAL A 78 -8.62 6.25 -1.87
CA VAL A 78 -8.75 7.71 -1.81
C VAL A 78 -7.47 8.36 -2.30
N PRO A 79 -7.40 8.78 -3.59
CA PRO A 79 -6.26 9.53 -4.09
C PRO A 79 -6.14 10.88 -3.36
N ALA A 80 -4.95 11.23 -2.92
CA ALA A 80 -4.64 12.55 -2.38
C ALA A 80 -3.17 12.88 -2.64
N HIS A 81 -2.88 14.13 -3.01
CA HIS A 81 -1.57 14.52 -3.52
C HIS A 81 -1.15 13.59 -4.67
N ASN A 82 0.04 13.00 -4.57
CA ASN A 82 0.57 12.04 -5.52
C ASN A 82 0.47 10.57 -5.05
N MET A 83 -0.32 10.28 -4.01
CA MET A 83 -0.46 8.92 -3.44
C MET A 83 -1.92 8.46 -3.39
N VAL A 84 -2.11 7.16 -3.16
CA VAL A 84 -3.42 6.55 -2.88
C VAL A 84 -3.46 6.08 -1.43
N PHE A 85 -4.51 6.45 -0.71
CA PHE A 85 -4.72 6.09 0.69
C PHE A 85 -5.95 5.20 0.86
N LEU A 86 -6.03 4.48 1.98
CA LEU A 86 -7.25 3.79 2.39
C LEU A 86 -8.29 4.78 2.91
N ALA A 87 -9.54 4.60 2.50
CA ALA A 87 -10.68 5.26 3.10
C ALA A 87 -10.85 4.83 4.57
N CYS A 88 -11.42 5.71 5.39
CA CYS A 88 -11.85 5.36 6.73
C CYS A 88 -13.14 4.54 6.63
N PRO A 89 -13.19 3.30 7.15
CA PRO A 89 -14.42 2.50 7.17
C PRO A 89 -15.58 3.17 7.93
N GLY A 90 -15.26 4.05 8.88
CA GLY A 90 -16.24 4.87 9.61
C GLY A 90 -16.75 6.10 8.84
N SER A 91 -16.29 6.35 7.61
CA SER A 91 -16.73 7.48 6.80
C SER A 91 -18.14 7.25 6.25
N GLU A 92 -19.14 7.80 6.93
CA GLU A 92 -20.56 7.63 6.56
C GLU A 92 -20.95 8.28 5.23
N ARG A 93 -20.25 9.35 4.83
CA ARG A 93 -20.58 10.15 3.64
C ARG A 93 -19.32 10.60 2.93
N LYS A 94 -19.41 10.66 1.60
CA LYS A 94 -18.42 11.29 0.74
C LYS A 94 -18.46 12.81 0.87
N CYS A 95 -17.31 13.45 0.74
CA CYS A 95 -17.21 14.90 0.60
C CYS A 95 -18.08 15.39 -0.57
N PRO A 96 -18.94 16.41 -0.38
CA PRO A 96 -19.80 16.92 -1.46
C PRO A 96 -19.05 17.44 -2.68
N HIS A 97 -17.80 17.89 -2.49
CA HIS A 97 -16.99 18.51 -3.54
C HIS A 97 -16.18 17.49 -4.34
N CYS A 98 -15.31 16.72 -3.68
CA CYS A 98 -14.43 15.78 -4.36
C CYS A 98 -15.02 14.36 -4.49
N LYS A 99 -16.17 14.09 -3.87
CA LYS A 99 -16.85 12.79 -3.87
C LYS A 99 -16.01 11.63 -3.30
N ARG A 100 -15.09 11.93 -2.38
CA ARG A 100 -14.22 10.94 -1.70
C ARG A 100 -14.58 10.81 -0.22
N HIS A 101 -14.33 9.63 0.35
CA HIS A 101 -14.42 9.40 1.79
C HIS A 101 -13.25 10.06 2.54
N THR A 102 -13.40 10.22 3.85
CA THR A 102 -12.27 10.50 4.75
C THR A 102 -11.23 9.39 4.59
N ARG A 103 -9.94 9.71 4.66
CA ARG A 103 -8.82 8.76 4.47
C ARG A 103 -7.97 8.64 5.74
N HIS A 104 -7.26 7.54 5.89
CA HIS A 104 -6.19 7.38 6.88
C HIS A 104 -4.84 7.76 6.26
N LEU A 105 -4.15 8.75 6.82
CA LEU A 105 -2.97 9.36 6.19
C LEU A 105 -1.75 8.45 6.32
N GLY A 106 -1.68 7.63 7.35
CA GLY A 106 -0.67 6.57 7.49
C GLY A 106 -0.95 5.28 6.69
N CYS A 107 -2.03 5.18 5.90
CA CYS A 107 -2.41 3.92 5.25
C CYS A 107 -2.44 4.05 3.73
N ILE A 108 -1.40 3.57 3.05
CA ILE A 108 -1.25 3.72 1.60
C ILE A 108 -1.58 2.45 0.82
N VAL A 109 -1.95 2.62 -0.45
CA VAL A 109 -2.15 1.54 -1.42
C VAL A 109 -1.12 1.69 -2.53
N ILE A 110 -0.42 0.60 -2.85
CA ILE A 110 0.51 0.53 -3.99
C ILE A 110 0.01 -0.58 -4.90
N ALA A 111 -0.31 -0.23 -6.14
CA ALA A 111 -0.78 -1.16 -7.16
C ALA A 111 0.39 -1.72 -7.96
N ILE A 112 0.37 -3.02 -8.22
CA ILE A 112 1.41 -3.72 -8.98
C ILE A 112 0.79 -4.55 -10.11
N ASP A 113 1.52 -4.69 -11.21
CA ASP A 113 1.21 -5.61 -12.31
C ASP A 113 2.48 -6.11 -12.98
N GLY A 114 2.40 -7.29 -13.59
CA GLY A 114 3.47 -7.89 -14.39
C GLY A 114 2.98 -8.28 -15.78
N ALA A 115 3.59 -7.71 -16.82
CA ALA A 115 3.28 -8.05 -18.20
C ALA A 115 4.36 -8.98 -18.79
N CYS A 116 3.95 -9.87 -19.70
CA CYS A 116 4.89 -10.69 -20.45
C CYS A 116 4.39 -10.95 -21.89
N ARG A 117 5.11 -10.41 -22.87
CA ARG A 117 4.92 -10.73 -24.30
C ARG A 117 5.55 -12.07 -24.62
N ASN A 118 4.88 -12.84 -25.49
CA ASN A 118 5.32 -14.18 -25.91
C ASN A 118 5.58 -15.13 -24.73
N ASN A 119 4.78 -15.02 -23.65
CA ASN A 119 4.95 -15.83 -22.45
C ASN A 119 5.00 -17.33 -22.76
N GLY A 120 6.06 -18.01 -22.28
CA GLY A 120 6.31 -19.43 -22.53
C GLY A 120 6.83 -19.77 -23.94
N ARG A 121 7.18 -18.77 -24.77
CA ARG A 121 7.71 -18.96 -26.12
C ARG A 121 9.09 -18.31 -26.28
N TYR A 122 9.78 -18.64 -27.37
CA TYR A 122 11.03 -17.96 -27.75
C TYR A 122 10.79 -16.46 -27.92
N GLY A 123 11.73 -15.64 -27.45
CA GLY A 123 11.59 -14.18 -27.48
C GLY A 123 10.60 -13.62 -26.46
N ALA A 124 10.31 -14.36 -25.38
CA ALA A 124 9.54 -13.84 -24.26
C ALA A 124 10.23 -12.61 -23.66
N ARG A 125 9.44 -11.56 -23.39
CA ARG A 125 9.89 -10.33 -22.72
C ARG A 125 8.89 -9.99 -21.63
N ALA A 126 9.39 -9.75 -20.43
CA ALA A 126 8.58 -9.44 -19.27
C ALA A 126 8.91 -8.03 -18.76
N SER A 127 7.94 -7.39 -18.12
CA SER A 127 8.07 -6.07 -17.53
C SER A 127 7.22 -5.94 -16.28
N THR A 128 7.59 -5.02 -15.41
CA THR A 128 6.86 -4.71 -14.17
C THR A 128 6.21 -3.33 -14.27
N GLY A 129 5.02 -3.17 -13.71
CA GLY A 129 4.37 -1.89 -13.45
C GLY A 129 4.14 -1.69 -11.95
N VAL A 130 4.51 -0.53 -11.43
CA VAL A 130 4.27 -0.13 -10.02
C VAL A 130 3.66 1.26 -9.98
N TYR A 131 2.48 1.38 -9.38
CA TYR A 131 1.71 2.62 -9.28
C TYR A 131 1.42 2.97 -7.82
N HIS A 132 1.91 4.14 -7.40
CA HIS A 132 1.72 4.70 -6.05
C HIS A 132 0.60 5.74 -6.00
N GLY A 133 0.30 6.39 -7.12
CA GLY A 133 -0.67 7.48 -7.23
C GLY A 133 -0.39 8.36 -8.43
N HIS A 134 -1.26 9.33 -8.70
CA HIS A 134 -1.12 10.21 -9.86
C HIS A 134 0.17 11.04 -9.77
N ASP A 135 0.97 11.05 -10.84
CA ASP A 135 2.26 11.76 -10.93
C ASP A 135 3.25 11.45 -9.79
N HIS A 136 3.13 10.29 -9.14
CA HIS A 136 4.09 9.89 -8.12
C HIS A 136 5.48 9.63 -8.73
N PRO A 137 6.57 10.17 -8.16
CA PRO A 137 7.92 10.00 -8.72
C PRO A 137 8.43 8.57 -8.68
N LEU A 138 7.85 7.71 -7.82
CA LEU A 138 8.15 6.27 -7.77
C LEU A 138 7.28 5.42 -8.71
N ASN A 139 6.31 6.01 -9.42
CA ASN A 139 5.64 5.27 -10.49
C ASN A 139 6.67 4.83 -11.51
N GLY A 140 6.60 3.57 -11.93
CA GLY A 140 7.63 3.05 -12.80
C GLY A 140 7.22 1.84 -13.59
N SER A 141 7.73 1.80 -14.81
CA SER A 141 7.79 0.63 -15.65
C SER A 141 9.24 0.20 -15.83
N ALA A 142 9.51 -1.11 -15.88
CA ALA A 142 10.82 -1.58 -16.35
C ALA A 142 10.74 -3.00 -16.92
N SER A 143 11.48 -3.23 -17.99
CA SER A 143 11.73 -4.56 -18.54
C SER A 143 12.60 -5.38 -17.59
N LEU A 144 12.27 -6.66 -17.45
CA LEU A 144 13.09 -7.59 -16.70
C LEU A 144 14.40 -7.84 -17.47
N PRO A 145 15.55 -7.89 -16.79
CA PRO A 145 16.82 -8.25 -17.40
C PRO A 145 16.71 -9.58 -18.20
N PRO A 146 17.29 -9.68 -19.41
CA PRO A 146 17.13 -10.88 -20.26
C PRO A 146 17.66 -12.18 -19.64
N ASN A 147 18.56 -12.08 -18.67
CA ASN A 147 19.11 -13.22 -17.93
C ASN A 147 18.15 -13.76 -16.85
N LEU A 148 17.06 -13.05 -16.53
CA LEU A 148 16.00 -13.55 -15.68
C LEU A 148 14.95 -14.31 -16.49
N LYS A 149 14.24 -15.22 -15.82
CA LYS A 149 13.16 -15.99 -16.44
C LYS A 149 12.02 -15.07 -16.87
N GLN A 150 11.81 -14.98 -18.18
CA GLN A 150 10.80 -14.12 -18.80
C GLN A 150 9.42 -14.81 -18.77
N THR A 151 8.66 -14.59 -17.71
CA THR A 151 7.27 -15.09 -17.57
C THR A 151 6.41 -14.08 -16.84
N SER A 152 5.08 -14.14 -17.02
CA SER A 152 4.15 -13.28 -16.28
C SER A 152 4.32 -13.43 -14.76
N GLN A 153 4.40 -14.65 -14.23
CA GLN A 153 4.56 -14.87 -12.79
C GLN A 153 5.82 -14.22 -12.21
N VAL A 154 6.94 -14.26 -12.93
CA VAL A 154 8.18 -13.61 -12.48
C VAL A 154 8.06 -12.09 -12.58
N ALA A 155 7.36 -11.57 -13.60
CA ALA A 155 7.07 -10.15 -13.75
C ALA A 155 6.26 -9.61 -12.57
N GLU A 156 5.19 -10.33 -12.20
CA GLU A 156 4.30 -9.99 -11.07
C GLU A 156 5.07 -9.95 -9.74
N LEU A 157 5.90 -10.97 -9.49
CA LEU A 157 6.75 -11.03 -8.29
C LEU A 157 7.80 -9.93 -8.27
N ALA A 158 8.43 -9.62 -9.40
CA ALA A 158 9.39 -8.53 -9.51
C ALA A 158 8.74 -7.15 -9.29
N ALA A 159 7.50 -6.96 -9.75
CA ALA A 159 6.73 -5.75 -9.48
C ALA A 159 6.45 -5.61 -7.97
N CYS A 160 6.10 -6.71 -7.30
CA CYS A 160 5.92 -6.76 -5.85
C CYS A 160 7.22 -6.41 -5.09
N GLU A 161 8.36 -6.99 -5.47
CA GLU A 161 9.66 -6.65 -4.87
C GLU A 161 9.97 -5.15 -4.99
N ARG A 162 9.75 -4.57 -6.18
CA ARG A 162 9.95 -3.14 -6.43
C ARG A 162 9.04 -2.26 -5.57
N ALA A 163 7.75 -2.62 -5.47
CA ALA A 163 6.79 -1.88 -4.66
C ALA A 163 7.17 -1.90 -3.17
N LEU A 164 7.60 -3.05 -2.64
CA LEU A 164 8.01 -3.17 -1.24
C LEU A 164 9.34 -2.45 -0.94
N LEU A 165 10.29 -2.47 -1.87
CA LEU A 165 11.50 -1.64 -1.76
C LEU A 165 11.14 -0.15 -1.74
N GLY A 166 10.24 0.30 -2.61
CA GLY A 166 9.72 1.66 -2.60
C GLY A 166 9.03 2.02 -1.28
N ALA A 167 8.19 1.12 -0.76
CA ALA A 167 7.54 1.30 0.54
C ALA A 167 8.53 1.41 1.70
N TYR A 168 9.58 0.58 1.71
CA TYR A 168 10.65 0.65 2.71
C TYR A 168 11.40 1.99 2.67
N VAL A 169 11.71 2.50 1.47
CA VAL A 169 12.34 3.82 1.33
C VAL A 169 11.39 4.93 1.79
N MET A 170 10.12 4.89 1.39
CA MET A 170 9.12 5.87 1.82
C MET A 170 8.95 5.89 3.34
N GLN A 171 8.94 4.71 3.98
CA GLN A 171 8.86 4.58 5.45
C GLN A 171 10.00 5.34 6.15
N LYS A 172 11.23 5.23 5.65
CA LYS A 172 12.41 5.90 6.24
C LYS A 172 12.42 7.42 6.03
N CYS A 173 11.69 7.92 5.03
CA CYS A 173 11.61 9.34 4.72
C CYS A 173 10.26 9.96 5.10
N TRP A 174 9.41 9.22 5.80
CA TRP A 174 8.00 9.60 6.01
C TRP A 174 7.84 10.88 6.81
N ASP A 175 8.68 11.11 7.84
CA ASP A 175 8.64 12.32 8.66
C ASP A 175 8.81 13.60 7.80
N GLY A 176 9.70 13.55 6.81
CA GLY A 176 9.90 14.67 5.87
C GLY A 176 8.76 14.84 4.85
N LEU A 177 7.94 13.80 4.63
CA LEU A 177 6.80 13.83 3.73
C LEU A 177 5.53 14.37 4.42
N SER A 178 5.32 14.02 5.70
CA SER A 178 4.20 14.50 6.53
C SER A 178 4.24 16.03 6.67
N GLU A 179 5.41 16.62 6.90
CA GLU A 179 5.61 18.07 6.97
C GLU A 179 5.15 18.81 5.69
N MET A 180 5.33 18.20 4.52
CA MET A 180 4.93 18.80 3.23
C MET A 180 3.42 18.77 3.00
N THR A 181 2.71 17.80 3.57
CA THR A 181 1.27 17.62 3.36
C THR A 181 0.41 18.45 4.30
N GLY A 182 0.96 19.01 5.38
CA GLY A 182 0.24 19.82 6.37
C GLY A 182 -0.81 19.04 7.18
N ASP A 183 -0.98 17.76 6.88
CA ASP A 183 -1.70 16.80 7.69
C ASP A 183 -0.70 16.31 8.77
N GLY A 184 -1.04 16.44 10.06
CA GLY A 184 -0.11 16.29 11.20
C GLY A 184 0.70 14.98 11.28
N GLU A 185 1.48 14.80 12.36
CA GLU A 185 2.47 13.71 12.59
C GLU A 185 1.88 12.27 12.55
N GLU A 186 1.30 11.85 11.43
CA GLU A 186 0.93 10.46 11.19
C GLU A 186 2.09 9.78 10.49
N ARG A 187 2.78 8.89 11.21
CA ARG A 187 3.75 7.95 10.63
C ARG A 187 3.08 7.03 9.61
N LEU A 188 3.86 6.46 8.70
CA LEU A 188 3.40 5.34 7.89
C LEU A 188 2.98 4.21 8.84
N HIS A 189 1.74 3.76 8.70
CA HIS A 189 1.09 2.79 9.56
C HIS A 189 0.74 1.51 8.82
N THR A 190 0.40 1.56 7.53
CA THR A 190 0.01 0.38 6.77
C THR A 190 0.31 0.55 5.29
N VAL A 191 0.80 -0.53 4.65
CA VAL A 191 0.99 -0.62 3.20
C VAL A 191 0.11 -1.73 2.67
N VAL A 192 -0.77 -1.41 1.71
CA VAL A 192 -1.56 -2.40 0.99
C VAL A 192 -1.01 -2.57 -0.43
N ILE A 193 -0.54 -3.76 -0.75
CA ILE A 193 -0.16 -4.15 -2.11
C ILE A 193 -1.41 -4.63 -2.84
N LYS A 194 -1.87 -3.87 -3.82
CA LYS A 194 -3.02 -4.19 -4.68
C LYS A 194 -2.55 -4.90 -5.95
N SER A 195 -3.17 -6.02 -6.30
CA SER A 195 -2.85 -6.80 -7.51
C SER A 195 -4.04 -7.63 -7.97
N ASP A 196 -4.16 -7.89 -9.27
CA ASP A 196 -5.07 -8.89 -9.85
C ASP A 196 -4.44 -10.29 -9.95
N SER A 197 -3.16 -10.44 -9.60
CA SER A 197 -2.45 -11.72 -9.60
C SER A 197 -2.77 -12.56 -8.37
N GLU A 198 -3.64 -13.57 -8.55
CA GLU A 198 -3.89 -14.59 -7.52
C GLU A 198 -2.58 -15.27 -7.07
N TYR A 199 -1.63 -15.45 -7.99
CA TYR A 199 -0.34 -16.08 -7.72
C TYR A 199 0.49 -15.30 -6.68
N VAL A 200 0.55 -13.97 -6.79
CA VAL A 200 1.23 -13.12 -5.81
C VAL A 200 0.43 -13.09 -4.51
N VAL A 201 -0.87 -12.78 -4.58
CA VAL A 201 -1.68 -12.56 -3.37
C VAL A 201 -1.79 -13.83 -2.54
N ARG A 202 -2.15 -14.98 -3.12
CA ARG A 202 -2.20 -16.25 -2.37
C ARG A 202 -0.82 -16.76 -2.00
N GLY A 203 0.19 -16.50 -2.84
CA GLY A 203 1.58 -16.76 -2.49
C GLY A 203 1.95 -16.12 -1.16
N MET A 204 1.65 -14.83 -0.99
CA MET A 204 2.03 -14.06 0.21
C MET A 204 1.06 -14.16 1.39
N THR A 205 -0.16 -14.68 1.18
CA THR A 205 -1.20 -14.74 2.22
C THR A 205 -1.58 -16.15 2.65
N GLU A 206 -1.24 -17.18 1.88
CA GLU A 206 -1.61 -18.57 2.17
C GLU A 206 -0.43 -19.52 2.06
N TRP A 207 0.29 -19.47 0.93
CA TRP A 207 1.25 -20.52 0.58
C TRP A 207 2.60 -20.33 1.28
N ILE A 208 3.04 -19.09 1.46
CA ILE A 208 4.33 -18.74 2.10
C ILE A 208 4.49 -19.39 3.47
N PHE A 209 3.43 -19.42 4.29
CA PHE A 209 3.48 -20.02 5.63
C PHE A 209 3.73 -21.52 5.59
N LYS A 210 3.10 -22.21 4.62
CA LYS A 210 3.29 -23.66 4.41
C LYS A 210 4.68 -23.93 3.84
N TRP A 211 5.13 -23.10 2.89
CA TRP A 211 6.44 -23.24 2.27
C TRP A 211 7.60 -23.02 3.25
N LYS A 212 7.49 -22.03 4.13
CA LYS A 212 8.46 -21.81 5.22
C LYS A 212 8.51 -23.00 6.18
N ALA A 213 7.37 -23.61 6.47
CA ALA A 213 7.28 -24.75 7.38
C ALA A 213 7.77 -26.08 6.77
N ASN A 214 7.94 -26.17 5.45
CA ASN A 214 8.28 -27.41 4.77
C ASN A 214 9.51 -27.30 3.85
N ASP A 215 10.46 -26.45 4.23
CA ASP A 215 11.72 -26.23 3.52
C ASP A 215 11.54 -25.91 2.03
N TRP A 216 10.52 -25.10 1.71
CA TRP A 216 10.24 -24.62 0.35
C TRP A 216 9.98 -25.74 -0.67
N THR A 217 9.29 -26.79 -0.22
CA THR A 217 8.98 -27.96 -1.04
C THR A 217 7.48 -28.03 -1.34
N THR A 218 7.11 -28.35 -2.57
CA THR A 218 5.72 -28.55 -2.99
C THR A 218 5.16 -29.88 -2.47
N ALA A 219 3.84 -30.06 -2.51
CA ALA A 219 3.20 -31.33 -2.15
C ALA A 219 3.67 -32.53 -3.01
N LYS A 220 4.32 -32.27 -4.16
CA LYS A 220 4.90 -33.29 -5.04
C LYS A 220 6.38 -33.58 -4.74
N GLY A 221 6.95 -33.00 -3.68
CA GLY A 221 8.37 -33.18 -3.33
C GLY A 221 9.35 -32.37 -4.19
N LEU A 222 8.85 -31.45 -5.02
CA LEU A 222 9.69 -30.59 -5.86
C LEU A 222 9.91 -29.22 -5.22
N PRO A 223 11.03 -28.54 -5.45
CA PRO A 223 11.24 -27.16 -5.01
C PRO A 223 10.11 -26.23 -5.49
N VAL A 224 9.72 -25.28 -4.65
CA VAL A 224 8.72 -24.27 -4.99
C VAL A 224 9.22 -23.40 -6.13
N ALA A 225 8.40 -23.26 -7.17
CA ALA A 225 8.72 -22.37 -8.29
C ALA A 225 8.86 -20.93 -7.80
N ASN A 226 9.88 -20.23 -8.30
CA ASN A 226 10.16 -18.84 -7.96
C ASN A 226 10.38 -18.61 -6.45
N GLN A 227 10.80 -19.63 -5.69
CA GLN A 227 11.04 -19.54 -4.24
C GLN A 227 11.91 -18.33 -3.83
N GLU A 228 12.92 -18.00 -4.64
CA GLU A 228 13.87 -16.93 -4.33
C GLU A 228 13.21 -15.55 -4.35
N HIS A 229 12.22 -15.35 -5.23
CA HIS A 229 11.43 -14.12 -5.23
C HIS A 229 10.53 -14.05 -3.99
N PHE A 230 9.82 -15.13 -3.68
CA PHE A 230 8.97 -15.17 -2.48
C PHE A 230 9.76 -14.96 -1.18
N LYS A 231 10.97 -15.53 -1.06
CA LYS A 231 11.86 -15.28 0.08
C LYS A 231 12.21 -13.80 0.21
N LYS A 232 12.56 -13.13 -0.90
CA LYS A 232 12.88 -11.69 -0.89
C LYS A 232 11.69 -10.84 -0.51
N ILE A 233 10.52 -11.11 -1.10
CA ILE A 233 9.27 -10.41 -0.78
C ILE A 233 8.95 -10.59 0.70
N ASP A 234 9.03 -11.83 1.22
CA ASP A 234 8.79 -12.13 2.63
C ASP A 234 9.76 -11.39 3.56
N SER A 235 11.05 -11.34 3.24
CA SER A 235 12.04 -10.57 4.02
C SER A 235 11.79 -9.05 3.99
N LEU A 236 11.35 -8.48 2.86
CA LEU A 236 10.98 -7.07 2.76
C LEU A 236 9.72 -6.76 3.59
N VAL A 237 8.73 -7.65 3.55
CA VAL A 237 7.54 -7.56 4.40
C VAL A 237 7.91 -7.62 5.87
N GLU A 238 8.72 -8.60 6.28
CA GLU A 238 9.20 -8.71 7.68
C GLU A 238 9.98 -7.46 8.11
N SER A 239 10.76 -6.84 7.21
CA SER A 239 11.48 -5.60 7.50
C SER A 239 10.53 -4.42 7.79
N LEU A 240 9.45 -4.28 7.01
CA LEU A 240 8.41 -3.27 7.26
C LEU A 240 7.59 -3.57 8.53
N GLU A 241 7.24 -4.84 8.75
CA GLU A 241 6.50 -5.30 9.94
C GLU A 241 7.30 -5.02 11.23
N ASN A 242 8.62 -5.23 11.21
CA ASN A 242 9.52 -4.91 12.33
C ASN A 242 9.57 -3.40 12.65
N GLU A 243 9.32 -2.56 11.65
CA GLU A 243 9.19 -1.11 11.79
C GLU A 243 7.76 -0.68 12.13
N GLN A 244 6.90 -1.63 12.55
CA GLN A 244 5.50 -1.42 12.89
C GLN A 244 4.66 -0.88 11.72
N VAL A 245 5.03 -1.27 10.49
CA VAL A 245 4.27 -1.01 9.25
C VAL A 245 3.78 -2.35 8.69
N PRO A 246 2.63 -2.88 9.13
CA PRO A 246 2.03 -4.05 8.53
C PRO A 246 1.85 -3.90 7.02
N VAL A 247 2.17 -4.98 6.29
CA VAL A 247 1.92 -5.10 4.86
C VAL A 247 0.77 -6.07 4.63
N GLN A 248 -0.21 -5.64 3.84
CA GLN A 248 -1.34 -6.47 3.45
C GLN A 248 -1.43 -6.58 1.92
N PHE A 249 -2.00 -7.68 1.44
CA PHE A 249 -2.17 -7.97 0.02
C PHE A 249 -3.66 -8.00 -0.31
N TRP A 250 -4.02 -7.17 -1.29
CA TRP A 250 -5.39 -7.02 -1.76
C TRP A 250 -5.51 -7.56 -3.18
N GLN A 251 -6.25 -8.67 -3.31
CA GLN A 251 -6.65 -9.17 -4.62
C GLN A 251 -7.83 -8.36 -5.16
N VAL A 252 -7.68 -7.80 -6.35
CA VAL A 252 -8.76 -7.09 -7.05
C VAL A 252 -8.98 -7.67 -8.44
N PRO A 253 -10.17 -7.50 -9.04
CA PRO A 253 -10.35 -7.77 -10.47
C PRO A 253 -9.46 -6.85 -11.33
N ARG A 254 -9.05 -7.32 -12.51
CA ARG A 254 -8.11 -6.60 -13.40
C ARG A 254 -8.57 -5.18 -13.75
N GLU A 255 -9.88 -4.98 -13.90
CA GLU A 255 -10.46 -3.67 -14.22
C GLU A 255 -10.25 -2.61 -13.12
N PHE A 256 -9.88 -3.02 -11.90
CA PHE A 256 -9.53 -2.14 -10.79
C PHE A 256 -8.00 -1.96 -10.62
N ASN A 257 -7.19 -2.52 -11.52
CA ASN A 257 -5.73 -2.46 -11.49
C ASN A 257 -5.12 -1.83 -12.77
N GLN A 258 -5.89 -1.02 -13.50
CA GLN A 258 -5.53 -0.56 -14.83
C GLN A 258 -4.28 0.34 -14.86
N GLU A 259 -4.01 1.10 -13.82
CA GLU A 259 -2.85 2.01 -13.77
C GLU A 259 -1.54 1.21 -13.74
N ALA A 260 -1.49 0.14 -12.94
CA ALA A 260 -0.32 -0.74 -12.89
C ALA A 260 -0.19 -1.56 -14.18
N ASP A 261 -1.30 -2.05 -14.74
CA ASP A 261 -1.34 -2.74 -16.04
C ASP A 261 -0.80 -1.87 -17.18
N ARG A 262 -1.24 -0.61 -17.27
CA ARG A 262 -0.73 0.35 -18.27
C ARG A 262 0.77 0.59 -18.11
N LEU A 263 1.25 0.74 -16.86
CA LEU A 263 2.68 0.87 -16.60
C LEU A 263 3.43 -0.39 -17.02
N ALA A 264 2.96 -1.59 -16.67
CA ALA A 264 3.63 -2.82 -17.06
C ALA A 264 3.69 -2.96 -18.59
N ALA A 265 2.60 -2.64 -19.30
CA ALA A 265 2.55 -2.69 -20.76
C ALA A 265 3.54 -1.72 -21.44
N SER A 266 3.71 -0.50 -20.91
CA SER A 266 4.48 0.55 -21.59
C SER A 266 5.94 0.18 -21.86
N ALA A 267 6.63 -0.49 -20.92
CA ALA A 267 8.02 -0.92 -21.14
C ALA A 267 8.19 -1.99 -22.23
N LEU A 268 7.09 -2.61 -22.67
CA LEU A 268 7.13 -3.58 -23.76
C LEU A 268 6.79 -2.94 -25.11
N ASP A 269 6.16 -1.76 -25.11
CA ASP A 269 5.77 -0.99 -26.30
C ASP A 269 6.91 -0.12 -26.87
N ASP A 270 7.88 0.25 -26.04
CA ASP A 270 8.99 1.15 -26.39
C ASP A 270 10.16 0.47 -27.16
N ASP A 271 9.98 -0.75 -27.68
CA ASP A 271 10.96 -1.54 -28.46
C ASP A 271 10.47 -1.90 -29.88
#